data_AF-A0A315DMS5-F1
#
_entry.id   AF-A0A315DMS5-F1
#
_cell.length_a   1.000
_cell.length_b   1.000
_cell.length_c   1.000
_cell.angle_alpha   90.00
_cell.angle_beta   90.00
_cell.angle_gamma   90.00
#
_symmetry.space_group_name_H-M   'P 1'
#
loop_
_entity.id
_entity.type
_entity.pdbx_description
1 polymer ?
#
loop_
_entity_poly.entity_id
_entity_poly.type
_entity_poly.pdbx_seq_one_letter_code
_entity_poly.pdbx_strand_id
1 'polypeptide(L)'
;MNRLITTRFALSVLLAGTALTALLPAQAQPMMGEMGMQHDEGRMHERMVKHWEKRQAELKAKLHLAGAQEPAWMAFVQSMKVPANRLVHPIDREALAKLSTPERMDKMNALHEVNLATMQAHVKQRTEATRTFYNQLSVEQQKVFDAETLPEHSRWKSKAN
;
A
#
# COMPACT_ATOMS: atom_id res chain seq x y z
N MET A 1 -59.84 -16.85 -47.17
CA MET A 1 -60.47 -18.19 -47.16
C MET A 1 -59.42 -19.21 -46.74
N ASN A 2 -59.64 -19.87 -45.59
CA ASN A 2 -59.45 -21.31 -45.31
C ASN A 2 -58.33 -22.06 -46.09
N ARG A 3 -57.39 -22.84 -45.53
CA ARG A 3 -57.33 -23.68 -44.31
C ARG A 3 -55.91 -24.26 -44.14
N LEU A 4 -55.53 -24.52 -42.89
CA LEU A 4 -54.84 -25.69 -42.29
C LEU A 4 -54.00 -26.64 -43.18
N ILE A 5 -52.84 -27.11 -42.68
CA ILE A 5 -52.56 -28.53 -42.37
C ILE A 5 -51.30 -28.65 -41.48
N THR A 6 -51.44 -29.49 -40.45
CA THR A 6 -50.48 -29.79 -39.37
C THR A 6 -49.84 -31.17 -39.61
N THR A 7 -48.77 -31.46 -38.83
CA THR A 7 -48.09 -32.76 -38.56
C THR A 7 -46.97 -33.15 -39.54
N ARG A 8 -45.77 -33.55 -39.08
CA ARG A 8 -45.50 -34.73 -38.26
C ARG A 8 -44.20 -34.63 -37.44
N PHE A 9 -44.25 -35.20 -36.24
CA PHE A 9 -43.12 -35.57 -35.39
C PHE A 9 -42.26 -36.67 -36.04
N ALA A 10 -40.95 -36.62 -35.81
CA ALA A 10 -40.08 -37.79 -35.82
C ALA A 10 -39.02 -37.64 -34.71
N LEU A 11 -39.15 -38.49 -33.67
CA LEU A 11 -38.12 -38.75 -32.67
C LEU A 11 -36.95 -39.47 -33.34
N SER A 12 -35.73 -39.16 -32.90
CA SER A 12 -34.57 -40.05 -33.08
C SER A 12 -33.77 -40.06 -31.79
N VAL A 13 -33.86 -41.18 -31.09
CA VAL A 13 -33.05 -41.55 -29.92
C VAL A 13 -31.69 -42.01 -30.43
N LEU A 14 -30.61 -41.50 -29.85
CA LEU A 14 -29.29 -42.08 -30.04
C LEU A 14 -28.62 -42.24 -28.66
N LEU A 15 -28.51 -43.50 -28.25
CA LEU A 15 -27.78 -44.00 -27.09
C LEU A 15 -26.29 -44.10 -27.44
N ALA A 16 -25.44 -43.43 -26.66
CA ALA A 16 -24.02 -43.69 -26.50
C ALA A 16 -23.59 -43.02 -25.18
N GLY A 17 -22.80 -43.57 -24.28
CA GLY A 17 -22.07 -44.81 -24.14
C GLY A 17 -21.35 -44.68 -22.78
N THR A 18 -21.31 -45.74 -22.00
CA THR A 18 -20.66 -45.80 -20.68
C THR A 18 -19.15 -45.76 -20.80
N ALA A 19 -18.48 -44.98 -19.95
CA ALA A 19 -17.04 -45.10 -19.69
C ALA A 19 -16.77 -45.16 -18.17
N LEU A 20 -15.96 -46.16 -17.82
CA LEU A 20 -15.57 -46.63 -16.50
C LEU A 20 -14.54 -45.70 -15.82
N THR A 21 -14.72 -45.49 -14.51
CA THR A 21 -13.72 -45.38 -13.42
C THR A 21 -12.30 -44.84 -13.68
N ALA A 22 -11.89 -43.83 -12.91
CA ALA A 22 -10.58 -43.81 -12.24
C ALA A 22 -10.59 -42.85 -11.02
N LEU A 23 -10.57 -43.42 -9.81
CA LEU A 23 -10.06 -42.75 -8.61
C LEU A 23 -8.55 -42.53 -8.80
N LEU A 24 -8.08 -41.29 -8.69
CA LEU A 24 -6.65 -40.99 -8.57
C LEU A 24 -6.38 -40.29 -7.23
N PRO A 25 -5.27 -40.63 -6.55
CA PRO A 25 -5.03 -40.25 -5.17
C PRO A 25 -4.56 -38.80 -5.05
N ALA A 26 -4.91 -38.22 -3.90
CA ALA A 26 -4.33 -37.00 -3.39
C ALA A 26 -2.79 -37.08 -3.37
N GLN A 27 -2.14 -36.30 -4.22
CA GLN A 27 -0.73 -35.94 -4.10
C GLN A 27 -0.62 -34.43 -4.28
N ALA A 28 -1.15 -33.69 -3.30
CA ALA A 28 -0.72 -32.33 -3.06
C ALA A 28 0.74 -32.40 -2.60
N GLN A 29 1.68 -32.24 -3.53
CA GLN A 29 3.07 -32.01 -3.18
C GLN A 29 3.17 -30.58 -2.60
N PRO A 30 3.58 -30.38 -1.33
CA PRO A 30 3.89 -29.05 -0.85
C PRO A 30 5.26 -28.65 -1.39
N MET A 31 5.32 -28.30 -2.69
CA MET A 31 6.50 -27.64 -3.28
C MET A 31 6.30 -26.13 -3.22
N MET A 32 6.23 -25.62 -1.99
CA MET A 32 6.71 -24.27 -1.69
C MET A 32 7.42 -24.39 -0.35
N GLY A 33 8.72 -24.65 -0.46
CA GLY A 33 9.63 -24.51 0.66
C GLY A 33 9.38 -23.16 1.31
N GLU A 34 9.32 -23.21 2.62
CA GLU A 34 9.37 -22.12 3.56
C GLU A 34 10.57 -21.23 3.22
N MET A 35 10.38 -20.34 2.25
CA MET A 35 11.32 -19.26 1.98
C MET A 35 11.06 -18.23 3.07
N GLY A 36 11.66 -18.52 4.22
CA GLY A 36 11.64 -17.69 5.42
C GLY A 36 12.10 -16.28 5.07
N MET A 37 11.14 -15.41 4.82
CA MET A 37 11.33 -13.98 4.88
C MET A 37 11.14 -13.58 6.34
N GLN A 38 12.06 -13.99 7.23
CA GLN A 38 12.34 -13.21 8.42
C GLN A 38 12.90 -11.88 7.92
N HIS A 39 12.00 -10.96 7.58
CA HIS A 39 12.36 -9.59 7.28
C HIS A 39 13.14 -9.08 8.49
N ASP A 40 14.39 -8.71 8.27
CA ASP A 40 15.11 -7.92 9.27
C ASP A 40 14.51 -6.51 9.28
N GLU A 41 13.34 -6.40 9.92
CA GLU A 41 12.57 -5.18 10.07
C GLU A 41 13.43 -4.11 10.77
N GLY A 42 14.33 -4.51 11.66
CA GLY A 42 15.27 -3.63 12.37
C GLY A 42 16.28 -2.99 11.41
N ARG A 43 16.99 -3.79 10.60
CA ARG A 43 17.94 -3.29 9.60
C ARG A 43 17.25 -2.44 8.53
N MET A 44 16.04 -2.79 8.13
CA MET A 44 15.25 -1.99 7.19
C MET A 44 14.87 -0.63 7.79
N HIS A 45 14.40 -0.60 9.04
CA HIS A 45 14.07 0.63 9.75
C HIS A 45 15.28 1.54 9.91
N GLU A 46 16.42 1.00 10.33
CA GLU A 46 17.66 1.76 10.51
C GLU A 46 18.13 2.40 9.19
N ARG A 47 18.11 1.65 8.08
CA ARG A 47 18.43 2.18 6.75
C ARG A 47 17.50 3.32 6.36
N MET A 48 16.19 3.15 6.57
CA MET A 48 15.19 4.18 6.27
C MET A 48 15.42 5.47 7.07
N VAL A 49 15.72 5.36 8.36
CA VAL A 49 16.04 6.50 9.23
C VAL A 49 17.30 7.22 8.73
N LYS A 50 18.40 6.49 8.47
CA LYS A 50 19.64 7.09 7.95
C LYS A 50 19.44 7.79 6.61
N HIS A 51 18.69 7.17 5.69
CA HIS A 51 18.36 7.80 4.40
C HIS A 51 17.49 9.04 4.57
N TRP A 52 16.57 9.04 5.53
CA TRP A 52 15.75 10.21 5.82
C TRP A 52 16.59 11.35 6.41
N GLU A 53 17.43 11.08 7.41
CA GLU A 53 18.32 12.07 8.03
C GLU A 53 19.26 12.69 7.01
N LYS A 54 19.88 11.87 6.15
CA LYS A 54 20.73 12.34 5.05
C LYS A 54 19.99 13.31 4.13
N ARG A 55 18.77 12.94 3.69
CA ARG A 55 17.95 13.81 2.82
C ARG A 55 17.56 15.11 3.50
N GLN A 56 17.25 15.10 4.80
CA GLN A 56 16.96 16.33 5.53
C GLN A 56 18.18 17.25 5.63
N ALA A 57 19.37 16.69 5.91
CA ALA A 57 20.60 17.46 5.96
C ALA A 57 20.95 18.10 4.61
N GLU A 58 20.85 17.32 3.52
CA GLU A 58 21.08 17.81 2.15
C GLU A 58 20.08 18.89 1.74
N LEU A 59 18.79 18.70 2.05
CA LEU A 59 17.76 19.70 1.78
C LEU A 59 18.02 20.99 2.55
N LYS A 60 18.31 20.90 3.85
CA LYS A 60 18.63 22.07 4.68
C LYS A 60 19.81 22.87 4.12
N ALA A 61 20.87 22.17 3.73
CA ALA A 61 22.05 22.79 3.15
C ALA A 61 21.74 23.55 1.86
N LYS A 62 20.94 22.94 0.95
CA LYS A 62 20.54 23.56 -0.32
C LYS A 62 19.59 24.76 -0.14
N LEU A 63 18.76 24.75 0.90
CA LEU A 63 17.83 25.84 1.17
C LEU A 63 18.50 27.11 1.70
N HIS A 64 19.75 27.02 2.20
CA HIS A 64 20.46 28.16 2.78
C HIS A 64 19.58 28.99 3.73
N LEU A 65 18.97 28.31 4.71
CA LEU A 65 17.99 28.93 5.60
C LEU A 65 18.62 30.08 6.39
N ALA A 66 17.88 31.19 6.50
CA ALA A 66 18.21 32.27 7.41
C ALA A 66 18.00 31.80 8.86
N GLY A 67 18.72 32.39 9.81
CA GLY A 67 18.57 32.03 11.23
C GLY A 67 17.13 32.16 11.74
N ALA A 68 16.35 33.11 11.22
CA ALA A 68 14.94 33.28 11.57
C ALA A 68 14.02 32.13 11.08
N GLN A 69 14.44 31.33 10.09
CA GLN A 69 13.67 30.21 9.53
C GLN A 69 13.96 28.87 10.25
N GLU A 70 15.02 28.80 11.06
CA GLU A 70 15.43 27.60 11.78
C GLU A 70 14.35 26.99 12.68
N PRO A 71 13.57 27.79 13.45
CA PRO A 71 12.48 27.23 14.25
C PRO A 71 11.42 26.49 13.41
N ALA A 72 11.09 27.02 12.23
CA ALA A 72 10.11 26.40 11.34
C ALA A 72 10.65 25.16 10.64
N TRP A 73 11.94 25.16 10.29
CA TRP A 73 12.62 23.96 9.81
C TRP A 73 12.57 22.83 10.84
N MET A 74 12.86 23.14 12.11
CA MET A 74 12.79 22.15 13.18
C MET A 74 11.37 21.59 13.35
N ALA A 75 10.35 22.44 13.35
CA ALA A 75 8.96 22.01 13.42
C ALA A 75 8.57 21.08 12.25
N PHE A 76 8.98 21.46 11.02
CA PHE A 76 8.78 20.64 9.82
C PHE A 76 9.44 19.27 9.97
N VAL A 77 10.73 19.20 10.29
CA VAL A 77 11.47 17.94 10.41
C VAL A 77 10.87 17.03 11.48
N GLN A 78 10.47 17.57 12.64
CA GLN A 78 9.83 16.77 13.68
C GLN A 78 8.49 16.18 13.22
N SER A 79 7.68 16.94 12.48
CA SER A 79 6.40 16.44 11.94
C SER A 79 6.55 15.35 10.89
N MET A 80 7.73 15.26 10.25
CA MET A 80 8.02 14.28 9.19
C MET A 80 8.56 12.95 9.71
N LYS A 81 8.91 12.87 11.00
CA LYS A 81 9.38 11.63 11.62
C LYS A 81 8.26 10.60 11.63
N VAL A 82 8.61 9.35 11.37
CA VAL A 82 7.67 8.23 11.57
C VAL A 82 7.39 8.14 13.07
N PRO A 83 6.13 8.10 13.52
CA PRO A 83 5.80 7.98 14.93
C PRO A 83 6.41 6.71 15.53
N ALA A 84 6.88 6.80 16.77
CA ALA A 84 7.42 5.65 17.49
C ALA A 84 6.35 4.56 17.72
N ASN A 85 5.08 4.96 17.82
CA ASN A 85 3.95 4.05 17.88
C ASN A 85 3.60 3.56 16.46
N ARG A 86 3.39 2.24 16.33
CA ARG A 86 2.99 1.62 15.07
C ARG A 86 1.73 2.30 14.52
N LEU A 87 1.83 2.82 13.30
CA LEU A 87 0.70 3.42 12.56
C LEU A 87 -0.35 2.38 12.15
N VAL A 88 0.02 1.11 12.19
CA VAL A 88 -0.82 -0.03 11.80
C VAL A 88 -1.03 -0.91 13.02
N HIS A 89 -2.29 -1.14 13.36
CA HIS A 89 -2.67 -2.03 14.44
C HIS A 89 -2.25 -3.46 14.10
N PRO A 90 -1.57 -4.17 15.02
CA PRO A 90 -1.18 -5.55 14.80
C PRO A 90 -2.40 -6.44 14.69
N ILE A 91 -2.31 -7.46 13.82
CA ILE A 91 -3.35 -8.47 13.66
C ILE A 91 -3.10 -9.59 14.69
N ASP A 92 -4.06 -9.81 15.57
CA ASP A 92 -4.06 -10.98 16.46
C ASP A 92 -4.53 -12.23 15.68
N ARG A 93 -3.56 -13.01 15.22
CA ARG A 93 -3.79 -14.21 14.40
C ARG A 93 -4.53 -15.31 15.17
N GLU A 94 -4.29 -15.44 16.47
CA GLU A 94 -4.95 -16.46 17.30
C GLU A 94 -6.42 -16.11 17.51
N ALA A 95 -6.73 -14.83 17.75
CA ALA A 95 -8.11 -14.38 17.84
C ALA A 95 -8.86 -14.55 16.51
N LEU A 96 -8.22 -14.31 15.36
CA LEU A 96 -8.84 -14.53 14.05
C LEU A 96 -9.10 -16.02 13.75
N ALA A 97 -8.24 -16.92 14.23
CA ALA A 97 -8.39 -18.36 14.02
C ALA A 97 -9.64 -18.93 14.70
N LYS A 98 -10.11 -18.28 15.78
CA LYS A 98 -11.32 -18.66 16.53
C LYS A 98 -12.63 -18.15 15.89
N LEU A 99 -12.54 -17.31 14.87
CA LEU A 99 -13.69 -16.73 14.17
C LEU A 99 -14.05 -17.55 12.93
N SER A 100 -15.34 -17.59 12.62
CA SER A 100 -15.83 -18.08 11.32
C SER A 100 -15.33 -17.17 10.18
N THR A 101 -15.39 -17.66 8.94
CA THR A 101 -14.90 -16.90 7.78
C THR A 101 -15.59 -15.54 7.62
N PRO A 102 -16.93 -15.41 7.72
CA PRO A 102 -17.60 -14.10 7.64
C PRO A 102 -17.16 -13.15 8.75
N GLU A 103 -17.15 -13.60 10.01
CA GLU A 103 -16.72 -12.77 11.15
C GLU A 103 -15.25 -12.32 11.04
N ARG A 104 -14.40 -13.18 10.47
CA ARG A 104 -13.00 -12.84 10.18
C ARG A 104 -12.90 -11.73 9.13
N MET A 105 -13.73 -11.78 8.08
CA MET A 105 -13.78 -10.72 7.07
C MET A 105 -14.19 -9.39 7.69
N ASP A 106 -15.26 -9.39 8.50
CA ASP A 106 -15.75 -8.18 9.17
C ASP A 106 -14.68 -7.58 10.10
N LYS A 107 -13.99 -8.41 10.89
CA LYS A 107 -12.92 -7.95 11.75
C LYS A 107 -11.73 -7.39 10.98
N MET A 108 -11.36 -8.00 9.85
CA MET A 108 -10.28 -7.50 9.00
C MET A 108 -10.65 -6.18 8.33
N ASN A 109 -11.90 -6.02 7.90
CA ASN A 109 -12.41 -4.75 7.34
C ASN A 109 -12.37 -3.65 8.39
N ALA A 110 -12.84 -3.90 9.61
CA ALA A 110 -12.79 -2.94 10.70
C ALA A 110 -11.35 -2.51 11.04
N LEU A 111 -10.41 -3.47 11.12
CA LEU A 111 -8.99 -3.16 11.32
C LEU A 111 -8.41 -2.33 10.17
N HIS A 112 -8.80 -2.63 8.92
CA HIS A 112 -8.38 -1.87 7.75
C HIS A 112 -8.87 -0.42 7.81
N GLU A 113 -10.14 -0.19 8.17
CA GLU A 113 -10.71 1.15 8.31
C GLU A 113 -10.00 1.97 9.39
N VAL A 114 -9.73 1.39 10.56
CA VAL A 114 -8.99 2.05 11.65
C VAL A 114 -7.57 2.41 11.21
N ASN A 115 -6.89 1.52 10.51
CA ASN A 115 -5.54 1.77 10.00
C ASN A 115 -5.54 2.86 8.94
N LEU A 116 -6.52 2.86 8.03
CA LEU A 116 -6.68 3.88 7.00
C LEU A 116 -6.92 5.26 7.64
N ALA A 117 -7.83 5.36 8.60
CA ALA A 117 -8.10 6.61 9.32
C ALA A 117 -6.84 7.14 10.03
N THR A 118 -6.08 6.25 10.67
CA THR A 118 -4.81 6.61 11.34
C THR A 118 -3.79 7.14 10.33
N MET A 119 -3.62 6.46 9.19
CA MET A 119 -2.73 6.88 8.11
C MET A 119 -3.14 8.25 7.53
N GLN A 120 -4.43 8.46 7.30
CA GLN A 120 -4.98 9.72 6.79
C GLN A 120 -4.69 10.89 7.73
N ALA A 121 -4.90 10.70 9.05
CA ALA A 121 -4.60 11.73 10.05
C ALA A 121 -3.11 12.12 10.01
N HIS A 122 -2.22 11.13 9.91
CA HIS A 122 -0.78 11.37 9.83
C HIS A 122 -0.37 12.09 8.54
N VAL A 123 -0.94 11.72 7.39
CA VAL A 123 -0.73 12.42 6.12
C VAL A 123 -1.18 13.88 6.23
N LYS A 124 -2.37 14.13 6.79
CA LYS A 124 -2.89 15.48 6.98
C LYS A 124 -1.95 16.35 7.83
N GLN A 125 -1.48 15.83 8.96
CA GLN A 125 -0.52 16.51 9.82
C GLN A 125 0.76 16.90 9.07
N ARG A 126 1.32 15.95 8.30
CA ARG A 126 2.53 16.20 7.50
C ARG A 126 2.28 17.25 6.42
N THR A 127 1.16 17.16 5.70
CA THR A 127 0.80 18.14 4.67
C THR A 127 0.65 19.55 5.25
N GLU A 128 0.02 19.68 6.42
CA GLU A 128 -0.11 20.97 7.11
C GLU A 128 1.24 21.53 7.55
N ALA A 129 2.11 20.70 8.12
CA ALA A 129 3.46 21.13 8.50
C ALA A 129 4.32 21.53 7.29
N THR A 130 4.24 20.79 6.17
CA THR A 130 4.89 21.18 4.90
C THR A 130 4.37 22.53 4.44
N ARG A 131 3.06 22.75 4.42
CA ARG A 131 2.46 24.02 3.99
C ARG A 131 2.95 25.18 4.85
N THR A 132 2.94 25.01 6.17
CA THR A 132 3.42 26.03 7.11
C THR A 132 4.88 26.38 6.89
N PHE A 133 5.76 25.38 6.72
CA PHE A 133 7.18 25.61 6.44
C PHE A 133 7.41 26.27 5.09
N TYR A 134 6.74 25.78 4.04
CA TYR A 134 6.85 26.29 2.67
C TYR A 134 6.47 27.77 2.57
N ASN A 135 5.44 28.20 3.32
CA ASN A 135 5.02 29.60 3.38
C ASN A 135 6.05 30.54 4.05
N GLN A 136 7.04 29.99 4.77
CA GLN A 136 8.14 30.77 5.35
C GLN A 136 9.39 30.81 4.47
N LEU A 137 9.41 30.05 3.38
CA LEU A 137 10.50 30.05 2.41
C LEU A 137 10.37 31.25 1.47
N SER A 138 11.50 31.80 1.04
CA SER A 138 11.53 32.75 -0.06
C SER A 138 11.18 32.05 -1.38
N VAL A 139 10.85 32.83 -2.43
CA VAL A 139 10.52 32.29 -3.75
C VAL A 139 11.65 31.40 -4.31
N GLU A 140 12.91 31.77 -4.11
CA GLU A 140 14.04 30.94 -4.58
C GLU A 140 14.20 29.66 -3.76
N GLN A 141 13.98 29.73 -2.44
CA GLN A 141 14.00 28.55 -1.57
C GLN A 141 12.85 27.58 -1.89
N GLN A 142 11.68 28.11 -2.23
CA GLN A 142 10.53 27.32 -2.68
C GLN A 142 10.85 26.49 -3.92
N LYS A 143 11.49 27.10 -4.94
CA LYS A 143 11.94 26.36 -6.14
C LYS A 143 12.91 25.23 -5.81
N VAL A 144 13.85 25.46 -4.90
CA VAL A 144 14.79 24.43 -4.43
C VAL A 144 14.03 23.32 -3.70
N PHE A 145 13.11 23.68 -2.81
CA PHE A 145 12.28 22.72 -2.09
C PHE A 145 11.48 21.83 -3.07
N ASP A 146 10.83 22.42 -4.06
CA ASP A 146 10.06 21.70 -5.07
C ASP A 146 10.93 20.72 -5.85
N ALA A 147 12.09 21.19 -6.34
CA ALA A 147 13.01 20.35 -7.12
C ALA A 147 13.58 19.17 -6.32
N GLU A 148 13.84 19.37 -5.03
CA GLU A 148 14.46 18.35 -4.17
C GLU A 148 13.46 17.39 -3.53
N THR A 149 12.20 17.78 -3.40
CA THR A 149 11.15 16.95 -2.79
C THR A 149 10.31 16.16 -3.80
N LEU A 150 10.54 16.35 -5.10
CA LEU A 150 9.96 15.50 -6.14
C LEU A 150 10.31 14.01 -5.90
N PRO A 151 9.34 13.09 -6.06
CA PRO A 151 9.64 11.67 -6.02
C PRO A 151 10.74 11.30 -7.01
N GLU A 152 11.61 10.37 -6.63
CA GLU A 152 12.76 9.96 -7.44
C GLU A 152 12.33 9.42 -8.82
N HIS A 153 11.18 8.74 -8.88
CA HIS A 153 10.57 8.29 -10.13
C HIS A 153 10.05 9.46 -11.02
N SER A 154 9.95 10.66 -10.50
CA SER A 154 9.56 11.86 -11.27
C SER A 154 10.81 12.61 -11.77
N ARG A 155 11.93 12.52 -11.05
CA ARG A 155 13.21 13.15 -11.42
C ARG A 155 13.88 12.53 -12.64
N TRP A 156 13.65 11.25 -12.95
CA TRP A 156 14.21 10.64 -14.18
C TRP A 156 13.50 11.10 -15.44
N LYS A 157 12.16 11.29 -15.38
CA LYS A 157 11.38 11.76 -16.54
C LYS A 157 11.77 13.18 -16.95
N SER A 158 12.12 14.04 -16.00
CA SER A 158 12.56 15.41 -16.28
C SER A 158 13.98 15.51 -16.87
N LYS A 159 14.80 14.46 -16.76
CA LYS A 159 16.15 14.40 -17.37
C LYS A 159 16.17 13.70 -18.73
N ALA A 160 15.05 13.07 -19.11
CA ALA A 160 14.90 12.35 -20.38
C ALA A 160 14.32 13.22 -21.51
N ASN A 161 13.99 14.48 -21.20
CA ASN A 161 13.61 15.53 -22.14
C ASN A 161 14.64 16.66 -22.10
#